data_AF-A0A524K659-F1
#
_entry.id   AF-A0A524K659-F1
#
_cell.length_a   1.000
_cell.length_b   1.000
_cell.length_c   1.000
_cell.angle_alpha   90.00
_cell.angle_beta   90.00
_cell.angle_gamma   90.00
#
_symmetry.space_group_name_H-M   'P 1'
#
loop_
_entity.id
_entity.type
_entity.pdbx_description
1 polymer ?
#
loop_
_entity_poly.entity_id
_entity_poly.type
_entity_poly.pdbx_seq_one_letter_code
_entity_poly.pdbx_strand_id
1 'polypeptide(L)'
;MKTRKTLTGFSLLVVAAVSATAVAEPVPIDTTDPQTGMTQIYSATFDGAMAQCNAGSPSYCSFFNGEPPPSPPAIRAITFTPNPSRVVSGVPDGIGPGLPPVSPPQPVPAAGSFLDLTRAPGNTSVTLNGGTIKFPDLPIVIRNETVINATGAGIVFNTANLTVPLAAQLTVPLDANGVAEFLVNQAPGIAVDFSAFTVVATDCSGSLCSLVQILTLDMIKYRLVIDYDDTFTTFTADFIGQSANNSFVYATLNSTSPTNVVVTDTVPPADDRQVPFGSVVQGETRNETVTVTNNGASNFTVGAVAVADPLALPFSVVDDNCSNLDLAPTESCTFGVQFEPTDTT
;
A
#
# COMPACT_ATOMS: atom_id res chain seq x y z
N MET A 1 -49.09 15.29 42.85
CA MET A 1 -47.77 15.49 42.22
C MET A 1 -47.43 14.18 41.52
N LYS A 2 -47.58 14.08 40.19
CA LYS A 2 -47.23 12.86 39.45
C LYS A 2 -45.70 12.80 39.38
N THR A 3 -45.09 11.84 40.05
CA THR A 3 -43.65 11.57 39.95
C THR A 3 -43.37 11.12 38.52
N ARG A 4 -42.62 11.89 37.73
CA ARG A 4 -42.18 11.44 36.41
C ARG A 4 -41.25 10.23 36.60
N LYS A 5 -41.46 9.14 35.84
CA LYS A 5 -40.58 7.97 35.85
C LYS A 5 -39.36 8.24 34.96
N THR A 6 -38.20 7.74 35.36
CA THR A 6 -36.97 7.75 34.57
C THR A 6 -36.71 6.35 34.00
N LEU A 7 -36.36 6.24 32.72
CA LEU A 7 -36.00 4.98 32.06
C LEU A 7 -34.53 5.02 31.64
N THR A 8 -33.86 3.88 31.76
CA THR A 8 -32.49 3.69 31.26
C THR A 8 -32.52 3.05 29.89
N GLY A 9 -31.85 3.67 28.91
CA GLY A 9 -31.71 3.16 27.55
C GLY A 9 -30.28 2.77 27.22
N PHE A 10 -30.10 1.64 26.55
CA PHE A 10 -28.83 1.19 25.98
C PHE A 10 -29.08 0.74 24.54
N SER A 11 -28.36 1.33 23.58
CA SER A 11 -28.37 0.89 22.19
C SER A 11 -26.99 0.34 21.83
N LEU A 12 -26.97 -0.88 21.29
CA LEU A 12 -25.76 -1.46 20.71
C LEU A 12 -25.67 -0.96 19.28
N LEU A 13 -24.56 -0.34 18.90
CA LEU A 13 -24.38 0.13 17.53
C LEU A 13 -23.66 -0.96 16.72
N VAL A 14 -24.42 -1.81 16.04
CA VAL A 14 -23.86 -2.72 15.04
C VAL A 14 -23.72 -1.96 13.73
N VAL A 15 -22.61 -1.23 13.57
CA VAL A 15 -22.18 -0.81 12.23
C VAL A 15 -21.80 -2.08 11.49
N ALA A 16 -22.54 -2.38 10.42
CA ALA A 16 -22.46 -3.61 9.66
C ALA A 16 -21.00 -3.98 9.38
N ALA A 17 -20.66 -5.22 9.71
CA ALA A 17 -19.41 -5.83 9.26
C ALA A 17 -19.36 -5.75 7.73
N VAL A 18 -18.33 -5.08 7.23
CA VAL A 18 -17.97 -5.17 5.82
C VAL A 18 -17.69 -6.65 5.57
N SER A 19 -18.56 -7.31 4.81
CA SER A 19 -18.21 -8.59 4.23
C SER A 19 -16.97 -8.35 3.40
N ALA A 20 -15.84 -8.96 3.77
CA ALA A 20 -14.61 -8.93 3.00
C ALA A 20 -14.84 -9.66 1.67
N THR A 21 -15.54 -9.02 0.74
CA THR A 21 -15.48 -9.34 -0.67
C THR A 21 -14.04 -9.12 -1.12
N ALA A 22 -13.60 -9.89 -2.12
CA ALA A 22 -12.24 -9.84 -2.66
C ALA A 22 -11.71 -8.40 -2.70
N VAL A 23 -10.60 -8.13 -2.02
CA VAL A 23 -9.90 -6.85 -2.13
C VAL A 23 -9.31 -6.82 -3.53
N ALA A 24 -9.97 -6.08 -4.41
CA ALA A 24 -9.56 -5.84 -5.78
C ALA A 24 -9.47 -4.32 -5.96
N GLU A 25 -8.54 -3.70 -5.24
CA GLU A 25 -8.19 -2.30 -5.41
C GLU A 25 -6.67 -2.11 -5.33
N PRO A 26 -6.13 -1.06 -5.98
CA PRO A 26 -4.78 -0.59 -5.73
C PRO A 26 -4.56 -0.40 -4.23
N VAL A 27 -3.63 -1.15 -3.65
CA VAL A 27 -3.28 -1.01 -2.24
C VAL A 27 -2.18 0.05 -2.14
N PRO A 28 -2.46 1.21 -1.51
CA PRO A 28 -1.52 2.31 -1.44
C PRO A 28 -0.34 1.99 -0.53
N ILE A 29 0.84 2.47 -0.92
CA ILE A 29 2.05 2.43 -0.09
C ILE A 29 2.07 3.67 0.82
N ASP A 30 2.42 3.47 2.08
CA ASP A 30 2.56 4.54 3.06
C ASP A 30 3.74 5.46 2.72
N THR A 31 3.41 6.65 2.23
CA THR A 31 4.39 7.72 1.94
C THR A 31 5.02 8.33 3.20
N THR A 32 4.39 8.12 4.36
CA THR A 32 4.84 8.65 5.66
C THR A 32 5.73 7.68 6.41
N ASP A 33 5.66 6.37 6.09
CA ASP A 33 6.49 5.34 6.70
C ASP A 33 7.98 5.57 6.38
N PRO A 34 8.85 5.74 7.40
CA PRO A 34 10.29 5.91 7.19
C PRO A 34 11.01 4.66 6.66
N GLN A 35 10.41 3.48 6.74
CA GLN A 35 10.98 2.22 6.22
C GLN A 35 10.70 2.02 4.74
N THR A 36 9.72 2.74 4.19
CA THR A 36 9.35 2.65 2.78
C THR A 36 10.42 3.29 1.89
N GLY A 37 10.65 2.70 0.72
CA GLY A 37 11.51 3.25 -0.34
C GLY A 37 12.68 2.34 -0.68
N MET A 38 13.58 2.85 -1.52
CA MET A 38 14.79 2.10 -1.85
C MET A 38 15.79 2.17 -0.71
N THR A 39 16.36 1.02 -0.40
CA THR A 39 17.27 0.86 0.75
C THR A 39 18.73 0.77 0.31
N GLN A 40 19.00 0.14 -0.82
CA GLN A 40 20.36 -0.01 -1.34
C GLN A 40 20.38 -0.38 -2.83
N ILE A 41 21.50 -0.06 -3.47
CA ILE A 41 21.91 -0.65 -4.75
C ILE A 41 23.24 -1.34 -4.53
N TYR A 42 23.37 -2.51 -5.11
CA TYR A 42 24.65 -3.17 -5.31
C TYR A 42 24.98 -3.14 -6.80
N SER A 43 26.23 -2.87 -7.14
CA SER A 43 26.71 -2.97 -8.51
C SER A 43 28.03 -3.72 -8.60
N ALA A 44 28.09 -4.73 -9.47
CA ALA A 44 29.34 -5.45 -9.71
C ALA A 44 30.50 -4.53 -10.15
N THR A 45 30.20 -3.41 -10.82
CA THR A 45 31.17 -2.41 -11.26
C THR A 45 31.85 -1.68 -10.10
N PHE A 46 31.08 -1.34 -9.06
CA PHE A 46 31.57 -0.49 -7.97
C PHE A 46 31.89 -1.25 -6.68
N ASP A 47 31.14 -2.32 -6.42
CA ASP A 47 31.21 -3.17 -5.22
C ASP A 47 31.99 -4.48 -5.44
N GLY A 48 32.33 -4.83 -6.69
CA GLY A 48 32.97 -6.10 -7.05
C GLY A 48 31.95 -7.21 -7.34
N ALA A 49 32.39 -8.37 -7.85
CA ALA A 49 31.50 -9.44 -8.33
C ALA A 49 30.64 -10.10 -7.23
N MET A 50 29.50 -10.69 -7.64
CA MET A 50 28.60 -11.41 -6.73
C MET A 50 29.31 -12.62 -6.12
N ALA A 51 29.07 -12.88 -4.84
CA ALA A 51 29.53 -14.09 -4.20
C ALA A 51 28.70 -15.29 -4.70
N GLN A 52 29.35 -16.45 -4.83
CA GLN A 52 28.65 -17.70 -5.10
C GLN A 52 27.80 -18.11 -3.89
N CYS A 53 26.61 -18.65 -4.17
CA CYS A 53 25.74 -19.17 -3.15
C CYS A 53 26.39 -20.34 -2.40
N ASN A 54 26.21 -20.37 -1.08
CA ASN A 54 26.67 -21.43 -0.19
C ASN A 54 25.54 -21.88 0.75
N ALA A 55 25.82 -22.84 1.63
CA ALA A 55 24.82 -23.42 2.53
C ALA A 55 24.19 -22.41 3.51
N GLY A 56 24.85 -21.27 3.77
CA GLY A 56 24.32 -20.19 4.61
C GLY A 56 23.69 -19.04 3.82
N SER A 57 23.65 -19.11 2.48
CA SER A 57 23.08 -18.05 1.66
C SER A 57 21.56 -17.97 1.79
N PRO A 58 20.94 -16.78 1.62
CA PRO A 58 19.50 -16.62 1.53
C PRO A 58 18.89 -17.49 0.43
N SER A 59 17.62 -17.87 0.60
CA SER A 59 16.88 -18.71 -0.36
C SER A 59 16.87 -18.12 -1.79
N TYR A 60 16.81 -16.79 -1.91
CA TYR A 60 16.82 -16.10 -3.18
C TYR A 60 18.16 -16.19 -3.93
N CYS A 61 19.27 -16.55 -3.28
CA CYS A 61 20.60 -16.51 -3.90
C CYS A 61 20.65 -17.36 -5.17
N SER A 62 20.10 -18.58 -5.08
CA SER A 62 20.06 -19.52 -6.20
C SER A 62 19.29 -18.95 -7.41
N PHE A 63 18.20 -18.23 -7.16
CA PHE A 63 17.39 -17.62 -8.19
C PHE A 63 18.14 -16.54 -8.98
N PHE A 64 18.93 -15.73 -8.27
CA PHE A 64 19.75 -14.68 -8.88
C PHE A 64 21.18 -15.12 -9.28
N ASN A 65 21.51 -16.40 -9.08
CA ASN A 65 22.83 -16.97 -9.33
C ASN A 65 23.97 -16.28 -8.54
N GLY A 66 23.67 -15.79 -7.35
CA GLY A 66 24.64 -15.12 -6.49
C GLY A 66 23.97 -14.11 -5.56
N GLU A 67 24.74 -13.67 -4.57
CA GLU A 67 24.34 -12.61 -3.65
C GLU A 67 25.44 -11.55 -3.55
N PRO A 68 25.10 -10.30 -3.20
CA PRO A 68 26.12 -9.33 -2.82
C PRO A 68 26.98 -9.94 -1.71
N PRO A 69 28.33 -9.85 -1.80
CA PRO A 69 29.19 -10.35 -0.75
C PRO A 69 28.75 -9.83 0.63
N PRO A 70 28.74 -10.67 1.68
CA PRO A 70 28.34 -10.27 3.03
C PRO A 70 29.24 -9.17 3.63
N SER A 71 30.33 -8.81 2.95
CA SER A 71 31.31 -7.83 3.39
C SER A 71 31.71 -6.85 2.26
N PRO A 72 31.00 -5.71 2.06
CA PRO A 72 31.64 -4.50 1.54
C PRO A 72 32.43 -3.81 2.69
N PRO A 73 33.32 -2.83 2.42
CA PRO A 73 33.98 -2.07 3.47
C PRO A 73 32.97 -1.18 4.22
N ALA A 74 32.27 -1.69 5.24
CA ALA A 74 31.31 -1.01 6.14
C ALA A 74 30.13 -0.21 5.50
N ILE A 75 30.18 0.14 4.22
CA ILE A 75 29.23 0.95 3.45
C ILE A 75 29.25 0.40 2.00
N ARG A 76 28.07 0.25 1.39
CA ARG A 76 27.94 -0.04 -0.05
C ARG A 76 28.60 1.09 -0.85
N ALA A 77 29.19 0.77 -2.00
CA ALA A 77 29.76 1.79 -2.87
C ALA A 77 28.68 2.70 -3.44
N ILE A 78 27.41 2.30 -3.48
CA ILE A 78 26.30 3.11 -3.95
C ILE A 78 25.23 3.18 -2.85
N THR A 79 24.77 4.40 -2.53
CA THR A 79 23.72 4.64 -1.53
C THR A 79 22.71 5.67 -2.02
N PHE A 80 21.49 5.59 -1.49
CA PHE A 80 20.48 6.64 -1.64
C PHE A 80 20.54 7.61 -0.47
N THR A 81 20.22 8.88 -0.72
CA THR A 81 20.08 9.87 0.36
C THR A 81 18.72 10.56 0.23
N PRO A 82 17.79 10.40 1.21
CA PRO A 82 17.90 9.58 2.42
C PRO A 82 17.85 8.07 2.13
N ASN A 83 18.20 7.25 3.14
CA ASN A 83 18.06 5.80 3.12
C ASN A 83 17.23 5.34 4.33
N PRO A 84 16.05 4.73 4.16
CA PRO A 84 15.37 4.49 2.89
C PRO A 84 14.97 5.79 2.18
N SER A 85 14.83 5.73 0.85
CA SER A 85 14.57 6.92 0.02
C SER A 85 13.16 7.51 0.15
N ARG A 86 12.24 6.85 0.87
CA ARG A 86 10.80 7.10 0.85
C ARG A 86 10.17 6.90 -0.54
N VAL A 87 8.85 6.92 -0.57
CA VAL A 87 8.04 6.99 -1.78
C VAL A 87 7.13 8.20 -1.71
N VAL A 88 6.65 8.65 -2.85
CA VAL A 88 5.75 9.81 -2.99
C VAL A 88 4.63 9.47 -3.97
N SER A 89 3.63 10.33 -4.08
CA SER A 89 2.64 10.23 -5.16
C SER A 89 3.16 10.95 -6.41
N GLY A 90 2.94 10.36 -7.59
CA GLY A 90 3.35 10.94 -8.87
C GLY A 90 3.50 9.88 -9.97
N VAL A 91 3.83 10.30 -11.18
CA VAL A 91 4.06 9.41 -12.33
C VAL A 91 5.58 9.22 -12.50
N PRO A 92 6.10 7.97 -12.55
CA PRO A 92 7.48 7.71 -12.90
C PRO A 92 7.81 8.13 -14.35
N ASP A 93 8.98 8.74 -14.54
CA ASP A 93 9.49 9.11 -15.86
C ASP A 93 10.30 7.97 -16.48
N GLY A 94 10.48 8.01 -17.80
CA GLY A 94 11.35 7.06 -18.50
C GLY A 94 10.82 5.62 -18.51
N ILE A 95 9.54 5.42 -18.17
CA ILE A 95 8.80 4.16 -18.28
C ILE A 95 7.59 4.41 -19.19
N GLY A 96 7.38 3.57 -20.20
CA GLY A 96 6.39 3.80 -21.25
C GLY A 96 7.00 4.38 -22.53
N PRO A 97 6.21 4.58 -23.61
CA PRO A 97 6.73 4.67 -24.97
C PRO A 97 7.49 5.98 -25.20
N GLY A 98 8.80 5.94 -25.06
CA GLY A 98 9.72 7.02 -25.39
C GLY A 98 9.93 7.25 -26.90
N LEU A 99 9.16 6.65 -27.82
CA LEU A 99 9.26 6.94 -29.26
C LEU A 99 7.90 6.75 -30.00
N PRO A 100 7.44 7.75 -30.78
CA PRO A 100 6.41 7.52 -31.80
C PRO A 100 6.97 6.66 -32.96
N PRO A 101 6.19 5.79 -33.62
CA PRO A 101 4.81 5.36 -33.34
C PRO A 101 4.70 3.83 -33.14
N VAL A 102 4.39 3.37 -31.93
CA VAL A 102 3.91 1.99 -31.71
C VAL A 102 2.37 2.00 -31.64
N SER A 103 1.74 1.07 -32.36
CA SER A 103 0.29 0.84 -32.36
C SER A 103 0.01 -0.60 -31.90
N PRO A 104 -0.83 -0.81 -30.87
CA PRO A 104 -1.57 0.20 -30.10
C PRO A 104 -0.69 1.02 -29.14
N PRO A 105 -1.13 2.22 -28.71
CA PRO A 105 -0.44 3.01 -27.69
C PRO A 105 -0.28 2.20 -26.40
N GLN A 106 0.92 2.22 -25.82
CA GLN A 106 1.16 1.65 -24.49
C GLN A 106 0.48 2.52 -23.42
N PRO A 107 -0.14 1.94 -22.38
CA PRO A 107 -0.76 2.69 -21.29
C PRO A 107 0.28 3.54 -20.54
N VAL A 108 -0.05 4.80 -20.25
CA VAL A 108 0.75 5.65 -19.36
C VAL A 108 0.62 5.11 -17.92
N PRO A 109 1.71 5.00 -17.14
CA PRO A 109 1.61 4.58 -15.74
C PRO A 109 0.66 5.48 -14.95
N ALA A 110 -0.16 4.88 -14.09
CA ALA A 110 -1.03 5.65 -13.19
C ALA A 110 -0.18 6.40 -12.16
N ALA A 111 -0.61 7.61 -11.79
CA ALA A 111 0.05 8.39 -10.76
C ALA A 111 -0.16 7.75 -9.38
N GLY A 112 0.91 7.63 -8.59
CA GLY A 112 0.83 7.19 -7.20
C GLY A 112 1.98 6.28 -6.78
N SER A 113 1.90 5.79 -5.54
CA SER A 113 2.70 4.68 -5.02
C SER A 113 1.76 3.62 -4.45
N PHE A 114 1.59 2.50 -5.16
CA PHE A 114 0.65 1.43 -4.84
C PHE A 114 1.06 0.11 -5.53
N LEU A 115 0.57 -1.01 -5.01
CA LEU A 115 0.54 -2.29 -5.72
C LEU A 115 -0.92 -2.67 -5.99
N ASP A 116 -1.24 -3.04 -7.22
CA ASP A 116 -2.55 -3.58 -7.57
C ASP A 116 -2.54 -5.09 -7.36
N LEU A 117 -3.15 -5.50 -6.26
CA LEU A 117 -3.19 -6.87 -5.80
C LEU A 117 -4.64 -7.34 -5.73
N THR A 118 -4.93 -8.49 -6.30
CA THR A 118 -6.22 -9.16 -6.13
C THR A 118 -6.05 -10.46 -5.37
N ARG A 119 -6.75 -10.59 -4.24
CA ARG A 119 -6.77 -11.85 -3.49
C ARG A 119 -7.89 -12.77 -3.94
N ALA A 120 -7.57 -14.05 -4.08
CA ALA A 120 -8.58 -15.06 -4.32
C ALA A 120 -9.49 -15.25 -3.08
N PRO A 121 -10.77 -15.62 -3.26
CA PRO A 121 -11.65 -15.94 -2.15
C PRO A 121 -11.02 -16.95 -1.19
N GLY A 122 -11.20 -16.71 0.11
CA GLY A 122 -10.64 -17.56 1.17
C GLY A 122 -9.13 -17.41 1.38
N ASN A 123 -8.51 -16.32 0.90
CA ASN A 123 -7.09 -15.99 1.11
C ASN A 123 -6.14 -17.12 0.68
N THR A 124 -6.42 -17.73 -0.48
CA THR A 124 -5.65 -18.89 -0.98
C THR A 124 -4.52 -18.49 -1.93
N SER A 125 -4.64 -17.36 -2.62
CA SER A 125 -3.64 -16.85 -3.55
C SER A 125 -3.76 -15.33 -3.72
N VAL A 126 -2.68 -14.72 -4.18
CA VAL A 126 -2.59 -13.29 -4.52
C VAL A 126 -2.23 -13.18 -6.00
N THR A 127 -2.92 -12.29 -6.69
CA THR A 127 -2.59 -11.90 -8.06
C THR A 127 -2.02 -10.49 -8.08
N LEU A 128 -0.84 -10.32 -8.68
CA LEU A 128 -0.27 -9.00 -8.98
C LEU A 128 -0.78 -8.53 -10.35
N ASN A 129 -1.70 -7.58 -10.36
CA ASN A 129 -2.29 -7.03 -11.59
C ASN A 129 -1.52 -5.82 -12.11
N GLY A 130 -0.66 -5.22 -11.30
CA GLY A 130 0.16 -4.08 -11.66
C GLY A 130 0.58 -3.27 -10.45
N GLY A 131 1.00 -2.04 -10.67
CA GLY A 131 1.45 -1.16 -9.60
C GLY A 131 2.36 -0.06 -10.12
N THR A 132 2.41 1.04 -9.38
CA THR A 132 3.33 2.14 -9.62
C THR A 132 4.01 2.43 -8.30
N ILE A 133 5.33 2.54 -8.27
CA ILE A 133 6.09 3.04 -7.14
C ILE A 133 6.86 4.26 -7.61
N LYS A 134 6.59 5.41 -6.99
CA LYS A 134 7.24 6.66 -7.32
C LYS A 134 8.18 7.08 -6.20
N PHE A 135 9.44 7.30 -6.54
CA PHE A 135 10.43 7.85 -5.62
C PHE A 135 10.48 9.38 -5.72
N PRO A 136 10.81 10.07 -4.61
CA PRO A 136 11.10 11.50 -4.65
C PRO A 136 12.35 11.78 -5.49
N ASP A 137 12.73 13.05 -5.59
CA ASP A 137 14.06 13.41 -6.09
C ASP A 137 15.12 12.65 -5.27
N LEU A 138 15.96 11.93 -5.99
CA LEU A 138 16.77 10.86 -5.45
C LEU A 138 18.25 11.14 -5.73
N PRO A 139 18.95 11.75 -4.76
CA PRO A 139 20.39 11.77 -4.75
C PRO A 139 20.94 10.35 -4.59
N ILE A 140 21.67 9.90 -5.61
CA ILE A 140 22.45 8.66 -5.60
C ILE A 140 23.92 9.03 -5.39
N VAL A 141 24.52 8.48 -4.35
CA VAL A 141 25.90 8.77 -3.96
C VAL A 141 26.75 7.54 -4.21
N ILE A 142 27.80 7.69 -5.01
CA ILE A 142 28.79 6.67 -5.32
C ILE A 142 30.09 6.99 -4.58
N ARG A 143 30.52 6.07 -3.71
CA ARG A 143 31.76 6.10 -2.90
C ARG A 143 31.92 7.39 -2.08
N ASN A 144 30.80 8.04 -1.73
CA ASN A 144 30.78 9.35 -1.06
C ASN A 144 31.52 10.47 -1.82
N GLU A 145 31.73 10.29 -3.13
CA GLU A 145 32.49 11.22 -3.97
C GLU A 145 31.67 11.72 -5.16
N THR A 146 30.94 10.82 -5.83
CA THR A 146 30.15 11.16 -7.01
C THR A 146 28.67 11.19 -6.64
N VAL A 147 28.00 12.31 -6.90
CA VAL A 147 26.57 12.50 -6.65
C VAL A 147 25.85 12.60 -7.98
N ILE A 148 24.80 11.81 -8.12
CA ILE A 148 23.89 11.84 -9.26
C ILE A 148 22.52 12.23 -8.72
N ASN A 149 21.98 13.37 -9.16
CA ASN A 149 20.59 13.68 -8.86
C ASN A 149 19.70 13.01 -9.90
N ALA A 150 18.73 12.24 -9.42
CA ALA A 150 17.72 11.64 -10.27
C ALA A 150 16.33 12.20 -9.93
N THR A 151 15.65 12.77 -10.91
CA THR A 151 14.25 13.22 -10.79
C THR A 151 13.38 12.30 -11.62
N GLY A 152 12.15 12.02 -11.19
CA GLY A 152 11.27 11.17 -12.01
C GLY A 152 11.45 9.66 -11.78
N ALA A 153 12.43 9.22 -10.98
CA ALA A 153 12.65 7.80 -10.69
C ALA A 153 11.44 7.07 -10.10
N GLY A 154 11.22 5.83 -10.55
CA GLY A 154 10.19 4.93 -10.05
C GLY A 154 10.31 3.51 -10.60
N ILE A 155 9.36 2.68 -10.19
CA ILE A 155 9.17 1.29 -10.61
C ILE A 155 7.73 1.17 -11.10
N VAL A 156 7.49 0.49 -12.21
CA VAL A 156 6.13 0.20 -12.69
C VAL A 156 5.98 -1.29 -12.91
N PHE A 157 4.97 -1.86 -12.27
CA PHE A 157 4.54 -3.23 -12.47
C PHE A 157 3.46 -3.23 -13.59
N ASN A 158 3.75 -3.73 -14.80
CA ASN A 158 2.88 -3.61 -15.99
C ASN A 158 2.41 -4.95 -16.61
N THR A 159 1.22 -5.40 -16.28
CA THR A 159 0.69 -6.68 -16.78
C THR A 159 0.07 -6.65 -18.18
N ALA A 160 0.02 -5.48 -18.85
CA ALA A 160 -0.72 -5.29 -20.09
C ALA A 160 -0.02 -5.89 -21.35
N ASN A 161 1.27 -6.21 -21.29
CA ASN A 161 2.05 -6.73 -22.43
C ASN A 161 2.33 -8.23 -22.37
N LEU A 162 1.61 -8.96 -21.52
CA LEU A 162 1.94 -10.36 -21.23
C LEU A 162 1.40 -11.31 -22.30
N THR A 163 2.28 -12.19 -22.78
CA THR A 163 1.84 -13.43 -23.42
C THR A 163 1.40 -14.45 -22.35
N VAL A 164 0.45 -15.31 -22.71
CA VAL A 164 -0.28 -16.24 -21.82
C VAL A 164 0.56 -17.14 -20.86
N PRO A 165 1.83 -17.52 -21.10
CA PRO A 165 2.62 -18.30 -20.13
C PRO A 165 2.94 -17.59 -18.80
N LEU A 166 2.86 -16.25 -18.78
CA LEU A 166 3.38 -15.42 -17.69
C LEU A 166 2.31 -15.04 -16.64
N ALA A 167 1.02 -15.26 -16.95
CA ALA A 167 -0.08 -15.07 -16.00
C ALA A 167 0.03 -15.98 -14.75
N ALA A 168 0.60 -17.18 -14.90
CA ALA A 168 0.84 -18.09 -13.78
C ALA A 168 1.91 -17.59 -12.79
N GLN A 169 2.81 -16.70 -13.22
CA GLN A 169 3.80 -16.07 -12.33
C GLN A 169 3.23 -14.85 -11.62
N LEU A 170 2.08 -14.33 -12.07
CA LEU A 170 1.38 -13.23 -11.44
C LEU A 170 0.35 -13.67 -10.42
N THR A 171 -0.03 -14.94 -10.38
CA THR A 171 -0.89 -15.49 -9.33
C THR A 171 -0.12 -16.53 -8.55
N VAL A 172 0.16 -16.26 -7.28
CA VAL A 172 0.94 -17.15 -6.41
C VAL A 172 0.13 -17.54 -5.17
N PRO A 173 0.29 -18.76 -4.65
CA PRO A 173 -0.39 -19.17 -3.44
C PRO A 173 0.09 -18.36 -2.23
N LEU A 174 -0.81 -18.15 -1.27
CA LEU A 174 -0.46 -17.69 0.07
C LEU A 174 -0.05 -18.90 0.91
N ASP A 175 1.03 -18.75 1.68
CA ASP A 175 1.41 -19.77 2.66
C ASP A 175 0.57 -19.67 3.95
N ALA A 176 0.84 -20.54 4.92
CA ALA A 176 0.11 -20.58 6.18
C ALA A 176 0.30 -19.32 7.05
N ASN A 177 1.27 -18.47 6.73
CA ASN A 177 1.57 -17.23 7.44
C ASN A 177 1.09 -16.00 6.66
N GLY A 178 0.40 -16.16 5.53
CA GLY A 178 -0.06 -15.03 4.72
C GLY A 178 1.02 -14.46 3.79
N VAL A 179 2.09 -15.20 3.52
CA VAL A 179 3.18 -14.77 2.65
C VAL A 179 2.97 -15.27 1.23
N ALA A 180 3.12 -14.36 0.26
CA ALA A 180 3.11 -14.62 -1.17
C ALA A 180 4.49 -14.28 -1.77
N GLU A 181 5.05 -15.17 -2.59
CA GLU A 181 6.36 -14.97 -3.23
C GLU A 181 6.26 -15.05 -4.76
N PHE A 182 6.67 -13.97 -5.42
CA PHE A 182 6.76 -13.85 -6.86
C PHE A 182 8.24 -13.96 -7.29
N LEU A 183 8.54 -14.92 -8.16
CA LEU A 183 9.87 -15.12 -8.75
C LEU A 183 9.78 -15.03 -10.28
N VAL A 184 10.36 -13.99 -10.86
CA VAL A 184 10.23 -13.67 -12.28
C VAL A 184 11.59 -13.52 -12.96
N ASN A 185 11.79 -14.23 -14.08
CA ASN A 185 13.08 -14.35 -14.79
C ASN A 185 12.90 -14.29 -16.32
N GLN A 186 12.05 -13.39 -16.83
CA GLN A 186 11.86 -13.23 -18.28
C GLN A 186 11.67 -11.75 -18.64
N ALA A 187 12.75 -11.09 -19.06
CA ALA A 187 12.71 -9.82 -19.78
C ALA A 187 12.76 -10.07 -21.30
N PRO A 188 12.05 -9.27 -22.13
CA PRO A 188 11.22 -8.10 -21.79
C PRO A 188 9.76 -8.47 -21.44
N GLY A 189 9.49 -9.74 -21.12
CA GLY A 189 8.15 -10.33 -21.07
C GLY A 189 7.35 -10.17 -19.78
N ILE A 190 7.91 -9.68 -18.67
CA ILE A 190 7.18 -9.21 -17.45
C ILE A 190 7.95 -7.98 -16.92
N ALA A 191 7.50 -6.76 -17.20
CA ALA A 191 6.50 -6.02 -16.42
C ALA A 191 6.98 -5.46 -15.07
N VAL A 192 8.28 -5.35 -14.80
CA VAL A 192 8.77 -4.45 -13.74
C VAL A 192 9.82 -3.54 -14.34
N ASP A 193 9.36 -2.41 -14.86
CA ASP A 193 10.22 -1.41 -15.47
C ASP A 193 10.73 -0.47 -14.39
N PHE A 194 12.04 -0.25 -14.36
CA PHE A 194 12.63 0.87 -13.65
C PHE A 194 12.77 2.05 -14.60
N SER A 195 12.63 3.26 -14.06
CA SER A 195 12.89 4.47 -14.83
C SER A 195 14.27 4.42 -15.48
N ALA A 196 14.29 4.62 -16.80
CA ALA A 196 15.53 4.63 -17.55
C ALA A 196 16.48 5.70 -16.99
N PHE A 197 17.67 5.28 -16.54
CA PHE A 197 18.64 6.17 -15.91
C PHE A 197 19.05 7.34 -16.82
N THR A 198 19.04 7.12 -18.14
CA THR A 198 19.28 8.15 -19.16
C THR A 198 18.23 9.26 -19.21
N VAL A 199 17.04 9.02 -18.64
CA VAL A 199 15.94 9.99 -18.57
C VAL A 199 15.93 10.66 -17.21
N VAL A 200 16.11 9.90 -16.13
CA VAL A 200 15.92 10.42 -14.77
C VAL A 200 17.15 11.08 -14.17
N ALA A 201 18.37 10.71 -14.60
CA ALA A 201 19.57 11.38 -14.13
C ALA A 201 19.68 12.79 -14.74
N THR A 202 19.49 13.81 -13.91
CA THR A 202 19.45 15.21 -14.35
C THR A 202 20.81 15.88 -14.30
N ASP A 203 21.64 15.49 -13.33
CA ASP A 203 23.02 15.94 -13.21
C ASP A 203 23.92 14.83 -12.65
N CYS A 204 25.23 15.06 -12.80
CA CYS A 204 26.23 14.28 -12.09
C CYS A 204 27.43 15.16 -11.76
N SER A 205 27.89 15.06 -10.51
CA SER A 205 29.11 15.71 -10.04
C SER A 205 30.05 14.68 -9.42
N GLY A 206 31.33 14.69 -9.80
CA GLY A 206 32.33 13.78 -9.25
C GLY A 206 33.16 13.04 -10.30
N SER A 207 34.14 12.27 -9.82
CA SER A 207 35.14 11.57 -10.64
C SER A 207 34.56 10.40 -11.45
N LEU A 208 33.40 9.86 -11.04
CA LEU A 208 32.82 8.64 -11.64
C LEU A 208 31.66 8.94 -12.61
N CYS A 209 31.40 10.20 -12.95
CA CYS A 209 30.27 10.58 -13.81
C CYS A 209 30.30 9.94 -15.20
N SER A 210 31.48 9.66 -15.76
CA SER A 210 31.61 8.97 -17.04
C SER A 210 31.19 7.49 -16.98
N LEU A 211 31.16 6.88 -15.80
CA LEU A 211 30.76 5.49 -15.58
C LEU A 211 29.25 5.33 -15.33
N VAL A 212 28.53 6.44 -15.18
CA VAL A 212 27.10 6.46 -14.82
C VAL A 212 26.22 5.85 -15.92
N GLN A 213 26.61 6.00 -17.19
CA GLN A 213 25.88 5.41 -18.31
C GLN A 213 25.83 3.86 -18.28
N ILE A 214 26.68 3.23 -17.45
CA ILE A 214 26.75 1.77 -17.28
C ILE A 214 25.74 1.29 -16.22
N LEU A 215 25.21 2.19 -15.38
CA LEU A 215 24.21 1.90 -14.35
C LEU A 215 22.79 1.78 -14.94
N THR A 216 22.63 0.97 -15.98
CA THR A 216 21.30 0.62 -16.48
C THR A 216 20.62 -0.29 -15.46
N LEU A 217 19.55 0.19 -14.83
CA LEU A 217 18.74 -0.55 -13.85
C LEU A 217 17.58 -1.31 -14.51
N ASP A 218 17.71 -1.69 -15.77
CA ASP A 218 16.72 -2.54 -16.41
C ASP A 218 16.75 -3.94 -15.78
N MET A 219 15.63 -4.38 -15.22
CA MET A 219 15.56 -5.58 -14.40
C MET A 219 15.25 -6.80 -15.25
N ILE A 220 16.16 -7.78 -15.23
CA ILE A 220 16.01 -9.05 -15.96
C ILE A 220 15.42 -10.16 -15.09
N LYS A 221 15.59 -10.03 -13.77
CA LYS A 221 15.00 -10.91 -12.77
C LYS A 221 14.52 -10.09 -11.60
N TYR A 222 13.43 -10.49 -10.98
CA TYR A 222 13.05 -9.92 -9.69
C TYR A 222 12.36 -10.94 -8.81
N ARG A 223 12.40 -10.62 -7.51
CA ARG A 223 11.70 -11.28 -6.44
C ARG A 223 10.87 -10.22 -5.72
N LEU A 224 9.59 -10.47 -5.57
CA LEU A 224 8.70 -9.67 -4.73
C LEU A 224 8.09 -10.61 -3.69
N VAL A 225 8.30 -10.32 -2.41
CA VAL A 225 7.58 -10.99 -1.32
C VAL A 225 6.54 -10.04 -0.81
N ILE A 226 5.34 -10.54 -0.56
CA ILE A 226 4.25 -9.79 0.06
C ILE A 226 3.84 -10.56 1.31
N ASP A 227 3.99 -9.93 2.46
CA ASP A 227 3.62 -10.46 3.77
C ASP A 227 2.40 -9.70 4.27
N TYR A 228 1.24 -10.36 4.33
CA TYR A 228 -0.01 -9.76 4.78
C TYR A 228 -0.15 -9.82 6.30
N ASP A 229 -0.79 -8.82 6.88
CA ASP A 229 -1.21 -8.88 8.28
C ASP A 229 -2.31 -9.93 8.53
N ASP A 230 -2.59 -10.24 9.80
CA ASP A 230 -3.59 -11.23 10.20
C ASP A 230 -5.00 -10.90 9.69
N THR A 231 -5.30 -9.62 9.46
CA THR A 231 -6.58 -9.17 8.92
C THR A 231 -6.64 -9.22 7.40
N PHE A 232 -5.50 -9.46 6.75
CA PHE A 232 -5.32 -9.33 5.32
C PHE A 232 -5.86 -7.97 4.85
N THR A 233 -5.49 -6.86 5.47
CA THR A 233 -5.84 -5.51 4.99
C THR A 233 -4.62 -4.67 4.66
N THR A 234 -3.49 -5.00 5.26
CA THR A 234 -2.19 -4.39 4.99
C THR A 234 -1.18 -5.46 4.65
N PHE A 235 -0.06 -5.04 4.05
CA PHE A 235 1.10 -5.87 3.81
C PHE A 235 2.40 -5.07 3.95
N THR A 236 3.48 -5.80 4.15
CA THR A 236 4.84 -5.37 3.83
C THR A 236 5.30 -6.10 2.58
N ALA A 237 5.83 -5.37 1.61
CA ALA A 237 6.41 -5.97 0.42
C ALA A 237 7.91 -5.69 0.31
N ASP A 238 8.69 -6.76 0.14
CA ASP A 238 10.12 -6.71 -0.08
C ASP A 238 10.44 -7.02 -1.54
N PHE A 239 11.04 -6.03 -2.21
CA PHE A 239 11.44 -6.12 -3.61
C PHE A 239 12.95 -6.27 -3.73
N ILE A 240 13.38 -7.25 -4.54
CA ILE A 240 14.76 -7.40 -5.00
C ILE A 240 14.74 -7.56 -6.51
N GLY A 241 15.39 -6.65 -7.23
CA GLY A 241 15.55 -6.71 -8.68
C GLY A 241 17.01 -6.89 -9.07
N GLN A 242 17.28 -7.67 -10.11
CA GLN A 242 18.60 -7.86 -10.70
C GLN A 242 18.63 -7.38 -12.16
N SER A 243 19.64 -6.61 -12.53
CA SER A 243 19.90 -6.22 -13.93
C SER A 243 20.82 -7.20 -14.66
N ALA A 244 20.91 -7.07 -15.99
CA ALA A 244 21.80 -7.89 -16.82
C ALA A 244 23.29 -7.78 -16.43
N ASN A 245 23.68 -6.69 -15.76
CA ASN A 245 25.05 -6.45 -15.31
C ASN A 245 25.29 -6.93 -13.87
N ASN A 246 24.42 -7.80 -13.33
CA ASN A 246 24.47 -8.31 -11.95
C ASN A 246 24.43 -7.20 -10.88
N SER A 247 23.76 -6.08 -11.18
CA SER A 247 23.42 -5.09 -10.15
C SER A 247 22.12 -5.51 -9.47
N PHE A 248 22.01 -5.26 -8.17
CA PHE A 248 20.77 -5.47 -7.42
C PHE A 248 20.19 -4.17 -6.90
N VAL A 249 18.87 -4.05 -6.94
CA VAL A 249 18.10 -2.98 -6.31
C VAL A 249 17.19 -3.56 -5.25
N TYR A 250 17.11 -2.90 -4.10
CA TYR A 250 16.31 -3.33 -2.96
C TYR A 250 15.34 -2.23 -2.56
N ALA A 251 14.10 -2.60 -2.27
CA ALA A 251 13.10 -1.69 -1.70
C ALA A 251 12.18 -2.43 -0.73
N THR A 252 11.75 -1.72 0.31
CA THR A 252 10.68 -2.15 1.21
C THR A 252 9.49 -1.22 1.00
N LEU A 253 8.30 -1.80 0.92
CA LEU A 253 7.07 -1.10 0.58
C LEU A 253 5.99 -1.50 1.59
N ASN A 254 5.77 -0.65 2.59
CA ASN A 254 4.73 -0.89 3.59
C ASN A 254 3.43 -0.24 3.12
N SER A 255 2.37 -1.03 3.02
CA SER A 255 1.06 -0.48 2.66
C SER A 255 0.45 0.32 3.79
N THR A 256 -0.45 1.25 3.46
CA THR A 256 -1.47 1.69 4.41
C THR A 256 -2.74 0.88 4.21
N SER A 257 -3.57 0.81 5.25
CA SER A 257 -4.90 0.20 5.09
C SER A 257 -5.72 1.03 4.09
N PRO A 258 -6.19 0.44 2.98
CA PRO A 258 -7.00 1.16 2.00
C PRO A 258 -8.33 1.60 2.62
N THR A 259 -8.91 0.79 3.51
CA THR A 259 -10.13 1.10 4.24
C THR A 259 -9.90 0.98 5.75
N ASN A 260 -9.88 2.11 6.44
CA ASN A 260 -9.78 2.14 7.89
C ASN A 260 -10.87 3.06 8.43
N VAL A 261 -11.97 2.48 8.89
CA VAL A 261 -13.12 3.24 9.38
C VAL A 261 -13.14 3.19 10.89
N VAL A 262 -13.07 4.38 11.49
CA VAL A 262 -13.19 4.55 12.93
C VAL A 262 -14.57 5.13 13.23
N VAL A 263 -15.28 4.50 14.16
CA VAL A 263 -16.59 4.94 14.62
C VAL A 263 -16.45 5.34 16.07
N THR A 264 -16.79 6.58 16.40
CA THR A 264 -16.83 7.06 17.78
C THR A 264 -18.16 7.72 18.10
N ASP A 265 -18.45 7.95 19.38
CA ASP A 265 -19.63 8.69 19.81
C ASP A 265 -19.34 9.70 20.93
N THR A 266 -20.38 10.40 21.39
CA THR A 266 -20.29 11.46 22.42
C THR A 266 -20.22 10.94 23.85
N VAL A 267 -20.35 9.63 24.08
CA VAL A 267 -20.46 9.00 25.39
C VAL A 267 -19.21 8.15 25.69
N PRO A 268 -18.43 8.45 26.74
CA PRO A 268 -17.24 7.67 27.06
C PRO A 268 -17.54 6.25 27.58
N PRO A 269 -16.73 5.23 27.21
CA PRO A 269 -15.62 5.29 26.26
C PRO A 269 -16.09 5.44 24.81
N ALA A 270 -15.58 6.46 24.11
CA ALA A 270 -16.14 6.90 22.83
C ALA A 270 -15.94 5.92 21.66
N ASP A 271 -15.13 4.87 21.81
CA ASP A 271 -14.74 3.91 20.77
C ASP A 271 -15.24 2.48 21.06
N ASP A 272 -16.08 2.30 22.09
CA ASP A 272 -16.58 0.99 22.51
C ASP A 272 -17.76 0.47 21.67
N ARG A 273 -18.26 1.30 20.74
CA ARG A 273 -19.44 1.04 19.87
C ARG A 273 -20.74 0.86 20.67
N GLN A 274 -20.84 1.50 21.83
CA GLN A 274 -22.01 1.49 22.69
C GLN A 274 -22.43 2.92 23.00
N VAL A 275 -23.73 3.20 22.86
CA VAL A 275 -24.25 4.54 23.15
C VAL A 275 -25.19 4.45 24.36
N PRO A 276 -24.67 4.53 25.61
CA PRO A 276 -25.51 4.50 26.80
C PRO A 276 -26.16 5.87 27.05
N PHE A 277 -27.49 5.92 26.98
CA PHE A 277 -28.27 7.15 27.21
C PHE A 277 -28.50 7.44 28.70
N GLY A 278 -28.15 6.52 29.59
CA GLY A 278 -28.42 6.63 31.02
C GLY A 278 -29.90 6.83 31.32
N SER A 279 -30.21 7.45 32.45
CA SER A 279 -31.59 7.72 32.88
C SER A 279 -32.17 8.96 32.20
N VAL A 280 -33.21 8.77 31.38
CA VAL A 280 -33.97 9.86 30.73
C VAL A 280 -35.39 9.88 31.29
N VAL A 281 -35.89 11.08 31.57
CA VAL A 281 -37.24 11.28 32.07
C VAL A 281 -38.24 10.94 30.97
N GLN A 282 -39.30 10.24 31.32
CA GLN A 282 -40.35 9.87 30.38
C GLN A 282 -40.95 11.09 29.66
N GLY A 283 -41.10 10.97 28.33
CA GLY A 283 -41.57 12.06 27.45
C GLY A 283 -40.53 13.16 27.22
N GLU A 284 -39.31 12.99 27.70
CA GLU A 284 -38.15 13.79 27.29
C GLU A 284 -37.30 13.00 26.30
N THR A 285 -36.47 13.72 25.57
CA THR A 285 -35.64 13.17 24.51
C THR A 285 -34.17 13.40 24.85
N ARG A 286 -33.32 12.42 24.58
CA ARG A 286 -31.87 12.56 24.64
C ARG A 286 -31.27 12.12 23.31
N ASN A 287 -30.39 12.95 22.77
CA ASN A 287 -29.66 12.67 21.54
C ASN A 287 -28.18 12.51 21.87
N GLU A 288 -27.55 11.52 21.26
CA GLU A 288 -26.10 11.33 21.27
C GLU A 288 -25.62 11.28 19.82
N THR A 289 -24.41 11.77 19.55
CA THR A 289 -23.89 11.87 18.17
C THR A 289 -22.86 10.79 17.93
N VAL A 290 -23.00 10.08 16.83
CA VAL A 290 -22.02 9.13 16.31
C VAL A 290 -21.26 9.80 15.18
N THR A 291 -19.94 9.65 15.19
CA THR A 291 -19.02 10.13 14.16
C THR A 291 -18.40 8.93 13.46
N VAL A 292 -18.49 8.89 12.14
CA VAL A 292 -17.82 7.91 11.29
C VAL A 292 -16.69 8.63 10.56
N THR A 293 -15.45 8.16 10.72
CA THR A 293 -14.27 8.76 10.11
C THR A 293 -13.57 7.75 9.21
N ASN A 294 -13.28 8.16 7.98
CA ASN A 294 -12.42 7.40 7.08
C ASN A 294 -10.94 7.74 7.35
N ASN A 295 -10.28 6.93 8.16
CA ASN A 295 -8.83 6.96 8.34
C ASN A 295 -8.08 6.08 7.32
N GLY A 296 -8.78 5.55 6.31
CA GLY A 296 -8.20 4.80 5.21
C GLY A 296 -7.59 5.71 4.15
N ALA A 297 -6.88 5.10 3.21
CA ALA A 297 -6.24 5.81 2.10
C ALA A 297 -7.10 5.83 0.81
N SER A 298 -8.18 5.06 0.75
CA SER A 298 -9.17 5.08 -0.34
C SER A 298 -10.49 5.72 0.14
N ASN A 299 -11.32 6.16 -0.80
CA ASN A 299 -12.68 6.62 -0.49
C ASN A 299 -13.49 5.48 0.15
N PHE A 300 -14.28 5.79 1.17
CA PHE A 300 -15.16 4.83 1.84
C PHE A 300 -16.63 5.23 1.66
N THR A 301 -17.39 4.43 0.93
CA THR A 301 -18.84 4.61 0.79
C THR A 301 -19.56 4.09 2.04
N VAL A 302 -20.20 4.99 2.76
CA VAL A 302 -21.07 4.66 3.89
C VAL A 302 -22.43 4.24 3.32
N GLY A 303 -22.85 3.00 3.60
CA GLY A 303 -24.20 2.55 3.27
C GLY A 303 -25.29 3.26 4.08
N ALA A 304 -26.56 2.96 3.83
CA ALA A 304 -27.65 3.49 4.64
C ALA A 304 -27.53 3.01 6.12
N VAL A 305 -27.60 3.96 7.05
CA VAL A 305 -27.49 3.73 8.49
C VAL A 305 -28.71 2.95 9.00
N ALA A 306 -28.48 2.06 9.98
CA ALA A 306 -29.51 1.25 10.65
C ALA A 306 -30.32 0.30 9.73
N VAL A 307 -29.75 -0.14 8.60
CA VAL A 307 -30.38 -1.15 7.72
C VAL A 307 -30.12 -2.58 8.20
N ALA A 308 -28.89 -2.89 8.60
CA ALA A 308 -28.51 -4.24 9.04
C ALA A 308 -29.05 -4.58 10.44
N ASP A 309 -29.09 -3.58 11.32
CA ASP A 309 -29.63 -3.67 12.68
C ASP A 309 -30.49 -2.43 12.96
N PRO A 310 -31.79 -2.47 12.61
CA PRO A 310 -32.69 -1.34 12.82
C PRO A 310 -32.89 -1.03 14.29
N LEU A 311 -32.83 0.25 14.64
CA LEU A 311 -33.13 0.70 16.00
C LEU A 311 -34.60 0.42 16.33
N ALA A 312 -34.83 -0.35 17.38
CA ALA A 312 -36.16 -0.56 17.92
C ALA A 312 -36.62 0.66 18.73
N LEU A 313 -37.92 0.94 18.74
CA LEU A 313 -38.48 1.91 19.68
C LEU A 313 -38.05 1.54 21.12
N PRO A 314 -37.70 2.52 21.97
CA PRO A 314 -37.88 3.97 21.78
C PRO A 314 -36.67 4.71 21.17
N PHE A 315 -35.83 4.03 20.40
CA PHE A 315 -34.68 4.64 19.73
C PHE A 315 -34.98 4.98 18.26
N SER A 316 -34.34 6.03 17.74
CA SER A 316 -34.44 6.45 16.34
C SER A 316 -33.13 7.07 15.85
N VAL A 317 -32.89 7.04 14.54
CA VAL A 317 -31.80 7.80 13.90
C VAL A 317 -32.33 9.19 13.55
N VAL A 318 -31.53 10.21 13.86
CA VAL A 318 -31.81 11.62 13.53
C VAL A 318 -30.56 12.25 12.92
N ASP A 319 -30.70 13.38 12.22
CA ASP A 319 -29.58 14.15 11.67
C ASP A 319 -28.55 13.31 10.87
N ASP A 320 -29.04 12.36 10.08
CA ASP A 320 -28.20 11.43 9.33
C ASP A 320 -27.50 12.10 8.13
N ASN A 321 -26.24 12.45 8.33
CA ASN A 321 -25.36 12.97 7.28
C ASN A 321 -24.39 11.89 6.76
N CYS A 322 -24.61 10.62 7.09
CA CYS A 322 -23.72 9.52 6.75
C CYS A 322 -24.30 8.60 5.66
N SER A 323 -25.61 8.36 5.66
CA SER A 323 -26.23 7.43 4.71
C SER A 323 -25.94 7.76 3.25
N ASN A 324 -25.36 6.80 2.52
CA ASN A 324 -25.01 6.89 1.09
C ASN A 324 -24.00 8.00 0.77
N LEU A 325 -23.14 8.36 1.73
CA LEU A 325 -22.07 9.32 1.53
C LEU A 325 -20.75 8.62 1.21
N ASP A 326 -19.99 9.16 0.26
CA ASP A 326 -18.61 8.78 0.02
C ASP A 326 -17.69 9.66 0.88
N LEU A 327 -16.99 9.06 1.84
CA LEU A 327 -15.99 9.73 2.66
C LEU A 327 -14.62 9.62 1.99
N ALA A 328 -14.04 10.74 1.58
CA ALA A 328 -12.64 10.78 1.16
C ALA A 328 -11.70 10.42 2.35
N PRO A 329 -10.43 10.08 2.10
CA PRO A 329 -9.45 9.93 3.17
C PRO A 329 -9.45 11.13 4.12
N THR A 330 -9.41 10.86 5.43
CA THR A 330 -9.53 11.81 6.55
C THR A 330 -10.88 12.51 6.73
N GLU A 331 -11.85 12.27 5.85
CA GLU A 331 -13.19 12.83 5.96
C GLU A 331 -14.02 12.08 7.02
N SER A 332 -14.97 12.80 7.61
CA SER A 332 -15.91 12.25 8.56
C SER A 332 -17.34 12.74 8.30
N CYS A 333 -18.29 11.92 8.71
CA CYS A 333 -19.70 12.28 8.77
C CYS A 333 -20.27 11.98 10.15
N THR A 334 -21.44 12.53 10.43
CA THR A 334 -22.13 12.30 11.70
C THR A 334 -23.59 11.93 11.49
N PHE A 335 -24.13 11.18 12.44
CA PHE A 335 -25.56 10.99 12.62
C PHE A 335 -25.90 10.98 14.10
N GLY A 336 -27.11 11.37 14.44
CA GLY A 336 -27.64 11.33 15.80
C GLY A 336 -28.37 10.02 16.07
N VAL A 337 -28.18 9.49 17.28
CA VAL A 337 -29.06 8.47 17.86
C VAL A 337 -29.90 9.14 18.93
N GLN A 338 -31.21 9.00 18.81
CA GLN A 338 -32.19 9.60 19.69
C GLN A 338 -32.87 8.52 20.55
N PHE A 339 -33.04 8.80 21.83
CA PHE A 339 -33.82 8.01 22.78
C PHE A 339 -34.99 8.83 23.31
N GLU A 340 -36.22 8.38 23.06
CA GLU A 340 -37.46 9.03 23.49
C GLU A 340 -38.37 8.03 24.24
N PRO A 341 -38.11 7.75 25.53
CA PRO A 341 -38.89 6.78 26.29
C PRO A 341 -40.35 7.24 26.47
N THR A 342 -41.27 6.58 25.76
CA THR A 342 -42.72 6.72 25.92
C THR A 342 -43.29 5.64 26.85
N ASP A 343 -44.48 5.87 27.41
CA ASP A 343 -45.20 4.79 28.11
C ASP A 343 -45.44 3.64 27.12
N THR A 344 -44.83 2.49 27.38
CA THR A 344 -45.31 1.22 26.82
C THR A 344 -46.45 0.77 27.73
N THR A 345 -47.67 0.80 27.21
CA THR A 345 -48.82 0.16 27.86
C THR A 345 -48.56 -1.31 28.12
#